data_AF-A0A967GNE7-F1
#
_entry.id   AF-A0A967GNE7-F1
#
_cell.length_a   1.000
_cell.length_b   1.000
_cell.length_c   1.000
_cell.angle_alpha   90.00
_cell.angle_beta   90.00
_cell.angle_gamma   90.00
#
_symmetry.space_group_name_H-M   'P 1'
#
loop_
_entity.id
_entity.type
_entity.pdbx_description
1 polymer ?
#
loop_
_entity_poly.entity_id
_entity_poly.type
_entity_poly.pdbx_seq_one_letter_code
_entity_poly.pdbx_strand_id
1 'polypeptide(L)'
;ESHFSDRDYRFATPEFGTYPELRVLRALRAENRAHHHCPPGDPRLRRARREILECFCPGAPAWRRQVVRLGLEIIERGERALLGLGIRGEHRGHQAVPPEGTRT
;
A
#
# COMPACT_ATOMS: atom_id res chain seq x y z
N GLU A 1 -2.14 -22.47 10.19
CA GLU A 1 -2.15 -21.99 11.59
C GLU A 1 -2.16 -20.46 11.57
N SER A 2 -2.95 -19.83 12.45
CA SER A 2 -3.05 -18.36 12.55
C SER A 2 -2.18 -17.90 13.71
N HIS A 3 -1.03 -17.29 13.43
CA HIS A 3 -0.01 -16.95 14.42
C HIS A 3 -0.36 -15.77 15.35
N PHE A 4 -1.57 -15.19 15.28
CA PHE A 4 -1.97 -13.99 16.04
C PHE A 4 -3.45 -13.94 16.42
N SER A 5 -4.10 -15.09 16.63
CA SER A 5 -5.55 -15.15 16.91
C SER A 5 -5.99 -14.42 18.19
N ASP A 6 -5.06 -14.12 19.10
CA ASP A 6 -5.28 -13.41 20.37
C ASP A 6 -4.99 -11.90 20.28
N ARG A 7 -4.57 -11.37 19.12
CA ARG A 7 -4.16 -9.96 18.95
C ARG A 7 -5.13 -9.19 18.06
N ASP A 8 -5.53 -8.01 18.54
CA ASP A 8 -6.20 -7.00 17.71
C ASP A 8 -5.14 -6.27 16.85
N TYR A 9 -4.88 -6.79 15.65
CA TYR A 9 -3.96 -6.18 14.71
C TYR A 9 -4.65 -5.03 13.95
N ARG A 10 -4.29 -3.79 14.31
CA ARG A 10 -4.76 -2.58 13.64
C ARG A 10 -3.71 -2.10 12.66
N PHE A 11 -4.11 -1.85 11.42
CA PHE A 11 -3.22 -1.35 10.37
C PHE A 11 -3.84 -0.16 9.65
N ALA A 12 -2.97 0.63 9.01
CA ALA A 12 -3.36 1.67 8.08
C ALA A 12 -2.46 1.57 6.83
N THR A 13 -3.06 1.63 5.65
CA THR A 13 -2.35 1.57 4.38
C THR A 13 -2.64 2.84 3.60
N PRO A 14 -1.79 3.88 3.72
CA PRO A 14 -1.96 5.08 2.93
C PRO A 14 -1.50 4.84 1.49
N GLU A 15 -2.41 5.11 0.56
CA GLU A 15 -2.12 5.09 -0.87
C GLU A 15 -1.99 6.53 -1.38
N PHE A 16 -0.82 6.86 -1.96
CA PHE A 16 -0.54 8.19 -2.49
C PHE A 16 -0.54 8.15 -4.02
N GLY A 17 -1.70 8.41 -4.62
CA GLY A 17 -1.82 8.59 -6.06
C GLY A 17 -1.31 9.97 -6.51
N THR A 18 -0.68 10.04 -7.67
CA THR A 18 -0.34 11.32 -8.33
C THR A 18 -1.01 11.49 -9.69
N TYR A 19 -1.17 10.38 -10.42
CA TYR A 19 -1.61 10.41 -11.81
C TYR A 19 -2.86 9.55 -12.02
N PRO A 20 -3.66 9.83 -13.08
CA PRO A 20 -4.84 9.04 -13.41
C PRO A 20 -4.51 7.55 -13.58
N GLU A 21 -5.42 6.68 -13.15
CA GLU A 21 -5.26 5.23 -13.09
C GLU A 21 -4.95 4.64 -14.47
N LEU A 22 -5.58 5.16 -15.52
CA LEU A 22 -5.31 4.74 -16.90
C LEU A 22 -3.87 5.04 -17.34
N ARG A 23 -3.25 6.12 -16.85
CA ARG A 23 -1.83 6.40 -17.11
C ARG A 23 -0.95 5.39 -16.38
N VAL A 24 -1.24 5.12 -15.11
CA VAL A 24 -0.50 4.13 -14.31
C VAL A 24 -0.58 2.75 -14.95
N LEU A 25 -1.77 2.30 -15.36
CA LEU A 25 -1.97 1.03 -16.05
C LEU A 25 -1.20 0.94 -17.37
N ARG A 26 -1.19 2.03 -18.16
CA ARG A 26 -0.39 2.11 -19.39
C ARG A 26 1.12 2.00 -19.12
N ALA A 27 1.60 2.66 -18.07
CA ALA A 27 3.01 2.60 -17.65
C ALA A 27 3.41 1.19 -17.20
N LEU A 28 2.58 0.55 -16.36
CA LEU A 28 2.75 -0.85 -15.93
C LEU A 28 2.84 -1.80 -17.11
N ARG A 29 1.88 -1.72 -18.05
CA ARG A 29 1.89 -2.56 -19.26
C ARG A 29 3.12 -2.30 -20.12
N ALA A 30 3.51 -1.04 -20.29
CA ALA A 30 4.65 -0.67 -21.11
C ALA A 30 5.98 -1.19 -20.53
N GLU A 31 6.18 -1.07 -19.22
CA GLU A 31 7.38 -1.59 -18.55
C GLU A 31 7.41 -3.12 -18.57
N ASN A 32 6.31 -3.79 -18.22
CA ASN A 32 6.21 -5.25 -18.26
C ASN A 32 6.54 -5.79 -19.67
N ARG A 33 5.93 -5.23 -20.72
CA ARG A 33 6.25 -5.62 -22.10
C ARG A 33 7.71 -5.37 -22.45
N ALA A 34 8.27 -4.23 -22.05
CA ALA A 34 9.65 -3.90 -22.36
C ALA A 34 10.62 -4.82 -21.61
N HIS A 35 10.32 -5.17 -20.37
CA HIS A 35 11.10 -6.09 -19.54
C HIS A 35 11.25 -7.46 -20.20
N HIS A 36 10.17 -8.00 -20.76
CA HIS A 36 10.17 -9.34 -21.35
C HIS A 36 10.64 -9.40 -22.81
N HIS A 37 10.53 -8.31 -23.57
CA HIS A 37 10.72 -8.35 -25.02
C HIS A 37 11.76 -7.37 -25.57
N CYS A 38 12.38 -6.53 -24.74
CA CYS A 38 13.48 -5.66 -25.19
C CYS A 38 14.82 -6.23 -24.73
N PRO A 39 15.85 -6.21 -25.59
CA PRO A 39 17.19 -6.58 -25.18
C PRO A 39 17.74 -5.60 -24.13
N PRO A 40 18.74 -6.02 -23.33
CA PRO A 40 19.48 -5.11 -22.46
C PRO A 40 20.00 -3.90 -23.24
N GLY A 41 19.86 -2.70 -22.66
CA GLY A 41 20.31 -1.45 -23.30
C GLY A 41 19.31 -0.85 -24.31
N ASP A 42 18.17 -1.49 -24.58
CA ASP A 42 17.15 -0.92 -25.46
C ASP A 42 16.58 0.41 -24.88
N PRO A 43 16.54 1.51 -25.67
CA PRO A 43 15.95 2.77 -25.23
C PRO A 43 14.49 2.67 -24.76
N ARG A 44 13.70 1.71 -25.28
CA ARG A 44 12.31 1.47 -24.88
C ARG A 44 12.21 1.01 -23.44
N LEU A 45 13.10 0.11 -23.01
CA LEU A 45 13.17 -0.35 -21.62
C LEU A 45 13.52 0.80 -20.68
N ARG A 46 14.52 1.63 -21.04
CA ARG A 46 14.87 2.82 -20.24
C ARG A 46 13.71 3.80 -20.13
N ARG A 47 12.99 4.05 -21.24
CA ARG A 47 11.82 4.94 -21.25
C ARG A 47 10.69 4.39 -20.39
N ALA A 48 10.37 3.11 -20.51
CA ALA A 48 9.29 2.49 -19.75
C ALA A 48 9.58 2.47 -18.24
N ARG A 49 10.83 2.16 -17.84
CA ARG A 49 11.29 2.24 -16.44
C ARG A 49 11.20 3.66 -15.86
N ARG A 50 11.54 4.68 -16.66
CA ARG A 50 11.40 6.07 -16.24
C ARG A 50 9.92 6.45 -16.03
N GLU A 51 9.04 6.04 -16.93
CA GLU A 51 7.61 6.38 -16.84
C GLU A 51 6.91 5.69 -15.68
N ILE A 52 7.19 4.40 -15.42
CA ILE A 52 6.62 3.72 -14.25
C ILE A 52 7.14 4.34 -12.96
N LEU A 53 8.43 4.69 -12.89
CA LEU A 53 8.99 5.36 -11.72
C LEU A 53 8.34 6.72 -11.50
N GLU A 54 8.11 7.50 -12.57
CA GLU A 54 7.37 8.76 -12.47
C GLU A 54 5.95 8.54 -11.93
N CYS A 55 5.26 7.48 -12.39
CA CYS A 55 3.89 7.21 -11.94
C CYS A 55 3.77 6.91 -10.43
N PHE A 56 4.79 6.28 -9.83
CA PHE A 56 4.78 5.89 -8.41
C PHE A 56 5.60 6.83 -7.50
N CYS A 57 6.62 7.49 -8.04
CA CYS A 57 7.50 8.42 -7.33
C CYS A 57 7.86 9.62 -8.21
N PRO A 58 6.88 10.49 -8.51
CA PRO A 58 7.06 11.64 -9.39
C PRO A 58 8.29 12.46 -9.06
N GLY A 59 8.97 13.00 -10.07
CA GLY A 59 10.12 13.90 -9.89
C GLY A 59 9.79 15.22 -9.18
N ALA A 60 8.51 15.52 -8.95
CA ALA A 60 8.03 16.76 -8.33
C ALA A 60 8.42 16.85 -6.83
N PRO A 61 9.34 17.76 -6.44
CA PRO A 61 9.81 17.83 -5.06
C PRO A 61 8.72 18.23 -4.05
N ALA A 62 7.76 19.06 -4.48
CA ALA A 62 6.64 19.46 -3.64
C ALA A 62 5.74 18.27 -3.28
N TRP A 63 5.41 17.42 -4.27
CA TRP A 63 4.63 16.20 -4.05
C TRP A 63 5.35 15.25 -3.09
N ARG A 64 6.66 15.03 -3.29
CA ARG A 64 7.46 14.15 -2.41
C ARG A 64 7.47 14.65 -0.96
N ARG A 65 7.68 15.96 -0.74
CA ARG A 65 7.62 16.56 0.60
C ARG A 65 6.24 16.39 1.24
N GLN A 66 5.18 16.56 0.45
CA GLN A 66 3.80 16.39 0.93
C GLN A 66 3.53 14.95 1.37
N VAL A 67 3.93 13.95 0.58
CA VAL A 67 3.76 12.53 0.93
C VAL A 67 4.49 12.18 2.22
N VAL A 68 5.75 12.62 2.37
CA VAL A 68 6.52 12.39 3.61
C VAL A 68 5.83 13.02 4.81
N ARG A 69 5.40 14.29 4.70
CA ARG A 69 4.66 14.98 5.76
C ARG A 69 3.39 14.21 6.16
N LEU A 70 2.57 13.82 5.19
CA LEU A 70 1.33 13.07 5.46
C LEU A 70 1.61 11.70 6.09
N GLY A 71 2.66 11.00 5.65
CA GLY A 71 3.09 9.75 6.25
C GLY A 71 3.49 9.90 7.73
N LEU A 72 4.26 10.94 8.06
CA LEU A 72 4.63 11.25 9.44
C LEU A 72 3.39 11.58 10.29
N GLU A 73 2.43 12.34 9.76
CA GLU A 73 1.18 12.65 10.44
C GLU A 73 0.35 11.39 10.75
N ILE A 74 0.34 10.40 9.84
CA ILE A 74 -0.34 9.11 10.09
C ILE A 74 0.34 8.36 11.23
N ILE A 75 1.68 8.31 11.24
CA ILE A 75 2.46 7.65 12.29
C ILE A 75 2.21 8.32 13.64
N GLU A 76 2.33 9.64 13.72
CA GLU A 76 2.08 10.40 14.95
C GLU A 76 0.66 10.20 15.49
N ARG A 77 -0.34 10.16 14.59
CA ARG A 77 -1.72 9.88 14.99
C ARG A 77 -1.90 8.45 15.48
N GLY A 78 -1.25 7.49 14.82
CA GLY A 78 -1.24 6.09 15.25
C GLY A 78 -0.61 5.92 16.63
N GLU A 79 0.54 6.54 16.86
CA GLU A 79 1.23 6.56 18.16
C GLU A 79 0.34 7.16 19.25
N ARG A 80 -0.21 8.35 19.04
CA ARG A 80 -1.12 8.99 20.02
C ARG A 80 -2.36 8.13 20.29
N ALA A 81 -2.92 7.49 19.27
CA ALA A 81 -4.05 6.58 19.45
C ALA A 81 -3.64 5.39 20.32
N LEU A 82 -2.49 4.77 20.09
CA LEU A 82 -2.01 3.64 20.88
C LEU A 82 -1.67 4.03 22.33
N LEU A 83 -0.99 5.16 22.53
CA LEU A 83 -0.62 5.66 23.85
C LEU A 83 -1.82 6.18 24.65
N GLY A 84 -2.73 6.90 23.99
CA GLY A 84 -3.99 7.38 24.58
C GLY A 84 -5.00 6.26 24.84
N LEU A 85 -4.84 5.10 24.19
CA LEU A 85 -5.61 3.89 24.47
C LEU A 85 -5.05 3.04 25.62
N GLY A 86 -3.92 3.44 26.22
CA GLY A 86 -3.31 2.86 27.42
C GLY A 86 -3.79 1.44 27.74
N ILE A 87 -3.20 0.43 27.09
CA ILE A 87 -3.31 -1.00 27.43
C ILE A 87 -4.71 -1.38 27.99
N ARG A 88 -5.78 -1.22 27.21
CA ARG A 88 -7.01 -1.99 27.49
C ARG A 88 -6.87 -3.39 26.92
N GLY A 89 -6.07 -4.20 27.62
CA GLY A 89 -6.09 -5.65 27.51
C GLY A 89 -7.39 -6.17 28.13
N GLU A 90 -8.50 -6.00 27.44
CA GLU A 90 -9.71 -6.78 27.75
C GLU A 90 -9.92 -7.77 26.62
N HIS A 91 -9.49 -9.01 26.88
CA HIS A 91 -9.90 -10.19 26.13
C HIS A 91 -11.42 -10.28 26.12
N ARG A 92 -12.08 -9.75 25.08
CA ARG A 92 -13.42 -10.22 24.75
C ARG A 92 -13.28 -11.61 24.16
N GLY A 93 -13.69 -12.59 24.96
CA GLY A 93 -13.78 -13.99 24.57
C GLY A 93 -14.42 -14.14 23.20
N HIS A 94 -13.78 -14.96 22.39
CA HIS A 94 -14.25 -15.43 21.10
C HIS A 94 -15.67 -16.01 21.25
N GLN A 95 -16.70 -15.24 20.89
CA GLN A 95 -18.00 -15.84 20.59
C GLN A 95 -17.86 -16.55 19.25
N ALA A 96 -17.93 -17.88 19.29
CA ALA A 96 -17.90 -18.74 18.12
C ALA A 96 -19.03 -18.34 17.15
N VAL A 97 -18.66 -18.01 15.91
CA VAL A 97 -19.60 -17.89 14.79
C VAL A 97 -19.99 -19.31 14.39
N PRO A 98 -21.29 -19.69 14.44
CA PRO A 98 -21.70 -21.02 14.01
C PRO A 98 -21.54 -21.16 12.48
N PRO A 99 -21.22 -22.36 11.97
CA PRO A 99 -20.99 -22.56 10.54
C PRO A 99 -22.28 -22.29 9.76
N GLU A 100 -22.18 -21.40 8.78
CA GLU A 100 -23.26 -21.13 7.82
C GLU A 100 -23.63 -22.43 7.10
N GLY A 101 -24.93 -22.75 7.17
CA GLY A 101 -25.50 -23.95 6.58
C GLY A 101 -25.32 -24.02 5.07
N THR A 102 -25.08 -25.25 4.61
CA THR A 102 -25.17 -25.72 3.23
C THR A 102 -26.39 -25.12 2.52
N ARG A 103 -26.16 -24.28 1.50
CA ARG A 103 -27.21 -23.96 0.52
C ARG A 103 -27.32 -25.14 -0.45
N THR A 104 -28.45 -25.82 -0.37
CA THR A 104 -29.03 -26.64 -1.44
C THR A 104 -29.30 -25.82 -2.69
#